data_AF-A0AAV6YLU8-F1
#
_entry.id   AF-A0AAV6YLU8-F1
#
_cell.length_a   1.000
_cell.length_b   1.000
_cell.length_c   1.000
_cell.angle_alpha   90.00
_cell.angle_beta   90.00
_cell.angle_gamma   90.00
#
_symmetry.space_group_name_H-M   'P 1'
#
loop_
_entity.id
_entity.type
_entity.pdbx_description
1 polymer ?
#
loop_
_entity_poly.entity_id
_entity_poly.type
_entity_poly.pdbx_seq_one_letter_code
_entity_poly.pdbx_strand_id
1 'polypeptide(L)'
;MAPPRTQCNSVPPHNLVSSMSGLSRYRTALCFVSFRLGKSLGGDEEGPLSDKCSRKTLFYLIATLNESFRPDYDFSAARSHEFSREPSINWVVNAVNSSLVSALGEDFSSLKSNLWDAVDEEICLSECDIYR
;
A
#
# COMPACT_ATOMS: atom_id res chain seq x y z
N MET A 1 32.63 -12.94 20.88
CA MET A 1 32.28 -11.61 20.36
C MET A 1 30.91 -11.73 19.72
N ALA A 2 29.84 -11.29 20.38
CA ALA A 2 28.47 -11.32 19.86
C ALA A 2 28.08 -9.91 19.37
N PRO A 3 27.28 -9.76 18.30
CA PRO A 3 26.85 -8.45 17.82
C PRO A 3 25.84 -7.81 18.79
N PRO A 4 25.79 -6.48 18.90
CA PRO A 4 24.89 -5.79 19.80
C PRO A 4 23.43 -5.91 19.33
N ARG A 5 22.53 -6.15 20.27
CA ARG A 5 21.07 -6.12 20.07
C ARG A 5 20.64 -4.69 19.71
N THR A 6 20.11 -4.49 18.52
CA THR A 6 19.41 -3.25 18.14
C THR A 6 18.15 -3.11 18.98
N GLN A 7 18.03 -2.01 19.72
CA GLN A 7 16.85 -1.66 20.50
C GLN A 7 15.68 -1.33 19.57
N CYS A 8 14.56 -2.04 19.72
CA CYS A 8 13.27 -1.61 19.21
C CYS A 8 12.85 -0.35 19.97
N ASN A 9 13.00 0.83 19.35
CA ASN A 9 12.36 2.05 19.83
C ASN A 9 11.05 2.24 19.05
N SER A 10 9.94 2.18 19.78
CA SER A 10 8.59 2.47 19.31
C SER A 10 8.49 3.93 18.84
N VAL A 11 8.06 4.11 17.59
CA VAL A 11 7.80 5.44 16.99
C VAL A 11 6.52 6.03 17.63
N PRO A 12 6.53 7.29 18.13
CA PRO A 12 5.36 7.92 18.72
C PRO A 12 4.33 8.37 17.66
N PRO A 13 3.02 8.26 17.93
CA PRO A 13 1.95 8.39 16.93
C PRO A 13 1.61 9.83 16.46
N HIS A 14 2.32 10.85 16.91
CA HIS A 14 1.91 12.25 16.72
C HIS A 14 2.38 12.95 15.42
N ASN A 15 3.13 12.26 14.54
CA ASN A 15 3.63 12.84 13.27
C ASN A 15 2.88 12.38 12.01
N LEU A 16 1.89 11.49 12.13
CA LEU A 16 1.16 10.96 10.98
C LEU A 16 0.29 12.02 10.29
N VAL A 17 -0.35 12.92 11.05
CA VAL A 17 -1.35 13.87 10.52
C VAL A 17 -0.72 14.94 9.61
N SER A 18 0.48 15.44 9.92
CA SER A 18 1.14 16.47 9.10
C SER A 18 1.63 15.91 7.76
N SER A 19 2.08 14.64 7.74
CA SER A 19 2.49 13.93 6.52
C SER A 19 1.29 13.68 5.58
N MET A 20 0.09 13.46 6.15
CA MET A 20 -1.15 13.26 5.38
C MET A 20 -1.57 14.47 4.52
N SER A 21 -1.15 15.69 4.87
CA SER A 21 -1.51 16.90 4.09
C SER A 21 -0.72 17.04 2.79
N GLY A 22 0.55 16.60 2.79
CA GLY A 22 1.35 16.44 1.57
C GLY A 22 0.85 15.26 0.76
N LEU A 23 0.55 14.15 1.45
CA LEU A 23 -0.05 12.95 0.87
C LEU A 23 -1.42 13.21 0.28
N SER A 24 -2.23 14.16 0.72
CA SER A 24 -3.55 14.45 0.12
C SER A 24 -3.41 14.86 -1.36
N ARG A 25 -2.45 15.73 -1.67
CA ARG A 25 -2.19 16.15 -3.07
C ARG A 25 -1.67 15.00 -3.93
N TYR A 26 -0.82 14.13 -3.37
CA TYR A 26 -0.30 12.97 -4.09
C TYR A 26 -1.22 11.75 -4.04
N ARG A 27 -2.15 11.62 -3.08
CA ARG A 27 -3.21 10.60 -2.97
C ARG A 27 -4.24 10.87 -4.03
N THR A 28 -4.68 12.12 -4.18
CA THR A 28 -5.52 12.50 -5.32
C THR A 28 -4.75 12.22 -6.62
N ALA A 29 -3.47 12.57 -6.74
CA ALA A 29 -2.70 12.27 -7.95
C ALA A 29 -2.49 10.76 -8.21
N LEU A 30 -2.23 9.95 -7.18
CA LEU A 30 -2.04 8.49 -7.26
C LEU A 30 -3.37 7.79 -7.56
N CYS A 31 -4.46 8.17 -6.91
CA CYS A 31 -5.82 7.69 -7.20
C CYS A 31 -6.21 8.06 -8.65
N PHE A 32 -5.93 9.30 -9.06
CA PHE A 32 -6.18 9.76 -10.43
C PHE A 32 -5.32 9.04 -11.47
N VAL A 33 -4.07 8.68 -11.14
CA VAL A 33 -3.18 7.89 -12.00
C VAL A 33 -3.59 6.42 -12.02
N SER A 34 -4.01 5.81 -10.91
CA SER A 34 -4.57 4.45 -10.84
C SER A 34 -5.83 4.34 -11.71
N PHE A 35 -6.76 5.30 -11.60
CA PHE A 35 -7.96 5.35 -12.43
C PHE A 35 -7.65 5.53 -13.93
N ARG A 36 -6.59 6.28 -14.27
CA ARG A 36 -6.12 6.45 -15.66
C ARG A 36 -5.35 5.23 -16.18
N LEU A 37 -4.64 4.49 -15.33
CA LEU A 37 -3.91 3.27 -15.70
C LEU A 37 -4.89 2.13 -16.04
N GLY A 38 -6.05 2.08 -15.36
CA GLY A 38 -7.12 1.14 -15.66
C GLY A 38 -7.89 1.42 -16.96
N LYS A 39 -7.81 2.66 -17.51
CA LYS A 39 -8.64 3.09 -18.65
C LYS A 39 -7.89 3.66 -19.87
N SER A 40 -6.57 3.87 -19.84
CA SER A 40 -5.88 4.44 -21.00
C SER A 40 -4.42 4.00 -21.12
N LEU A 41 -4.18 2.97 -21.94
CA LEU A 41 -3.15 2.90 -23.00
C LEU A 41 -3.17 1.47 -23.56
N GLY A 42 -4.16 1.20 -24.42
CA GLY A 42 -4.03 0.14 -25.41
C GLY A 42 -3.00 0.58 -26.44
N GLY A 43 -1.98 -0.26 -26.66
CA GLY A 43 -0.94 -0.05 -27.66
C GLY A 43 0.47 -0.27 -27.11
N ASP A 44 0.79 -1.51 -26.73
CA ASP A 44 1.87 -2.26 -27.36
C ASP A 44 1.79 -3.72 -26.87
N GLU A 45 1.94 -4.64 -27.81
CA GLU A 45 1.73 -6.07 -27.65
C GLU A 45 2.82 -6.71 -26.78
N GLU A 46 2.48 -7.82 -26.07
CA GLU A 46 3.31 -9.03 -25.89
C GLU A 46 2.74 -9.92 -24.76
N GLY A 47 1.93 -10.91 -25.15
CA GLY A 47 2.00 -12.28 -24.64
C GLY A 47 1.52 -12.65 -23.22
N PRO A 48 1.15 -13.94 -23.01
CA PRO A 48 0.63 -14.44 -21.74
C PRO A 48 1.77 -14.85 -20.78
N LEU A 49 2.33 -13.91 -20.01
CA LEU A 49 3.23 -14.21 -18.86
C LEU A 49 3.05 -13.13 -17.77
N SER A 50 2.07 -13.27 -16.88
CA SER A 50 2.21 -13.87 -15.54
C SER A 50 3.21 -13.13 -14.60
N ASP A 51 2.65 -12.52 -13.55
CA ASP A 51 3.25 -12.27 -12.22
C ASP A 51 4.33 -11.19 -12.00
N LYS A 52 4.75 -10.42 -13.01
CA LYS A 52 5.77 -9.36 -12.79
C LYS A 52 5.18 -7.97 -12.63
N CYS A 53 5.57 -7.28 -11.55
CA CYS A 53 5.30 -5.86 -11.35
C CYS A 53 5.90 -5.04 -12.50
N SER A 54 5.08 -4.26 -13.22
CA SER A 54 5.55 -3.44 -14.34
C SER A 54 6.59 -2.41 -13.86
N ARG A 55 7.50 -1.95 -14.73
CA ARG A 55 8.48 -0.90 -14.35
C ARG A 55 7.81 0.36 -13.81
N LYS A 56 6.66 0.74 -14.36
CA LYS A 56 5.87 1.90 -13.93
C LYS A 56 5.24 1.65 -12.55
N THR A 57 4.67 0.47 -12.33
CA THR A 57 4.13 0.06 -11.02
C THR A 57 5.23 0.03 -9.96
N LEU A 58 6.38 -0.57 -10.27
CA LEU A 58 7.53 -0.63 -9.36
C LEU A 58 7.98 0.76 -8.92
N PHE A 59 8.07 1.71 -9.86
CA PHE A 59 8.40 3.09 -9.55
C PHE A 59 7.41 3.69 -8.53
N TYR A 60 6.10 3.49 -8.72
CA TYR A 60 5.08 3.99 -7.80
C TYR A 60 5.12 3.31 -6.43
N LEU A 61 5.35 1.99 -6.37
CA LEU A 61 5.48 1.27 -5.10
C LEU A 61 6.69 1.79 -4.29
N ILE A 62 7.85 1.94 -4.94
CA ILE A 62 9.07 2.47 -4.31
C ILE A 62 8.87 3.91 -3.85
N ALA A 63 8.27 4.76 -4.69
CA ALA A 63 7.98 6.15 -4.33
C ALA A 63 7.04 6.25 -3.12
N THR A 64 6.01 5.40 -3.07
CA THR A 64 5.05 5.35 -1.95
C THR A 64 5.72 4.93 -0.65
N LEU A 65 6.58 3.90 -0.69
CA LEU A 65 7.35 3.46 0.48
C LEU A 65 8.34 4.54 0.96
N ASN A 66 9.08 5.14 0.03
CA ASN A 66 10.00 6.23 0.36
C ASN A 66 9.27 7.39 1.04
N GLU A 67 8.09 7.79 0.55
CA GLU A 67 7.36 8.89 1.16
C GLU A 67 6.76 8.54 2.53
N SER A 68 6.32 7.29 2.70
CA SER A 68 5.68 6.84 3.95
C SER A 68 6.64 6.75 5.13
N PHE A 69 7.92 6.47 4.86
CA PHE A 69 8.92 6.15 5.89
C PHE A 69 10.13 7.08 5.89
N ARG A 70 10.12 8.16 5.09
CA ARG A 70 11.18 9.16 5.14
C ARG A 70 11.09 10.01 6.41
N PRO A 71 12.25 10.43 6.97
CA PRO A 71 13.61 10.21 6.46
C PRO A 71 14.26 8.89 6.91
N ASP A 72 13.56 8.05 7.68
CA ASP A 72 14.14 6.93 8.42
C ASP A 72 14.55 5.74 7.51
N TYR A 73 13.92 5.61 6.34
CA TYR A 73 14.19 4.51 5.40
C TYR A 73 14.30 4.98 3.94
N ASP A 74 15.16 4.30 3.17
CA ASP A 74 15.32 4.47 1.73
C ASP A 74 15.10 3.14 1.00
N PHE A 75 14.10 3.12 0.14
CA PHE A 75 13.67 1.98 -0.67
C PHE A 75 14.12 2.07 -2.12
N SER A 76 15.01 3.02 -2.47
CA SER A 76 15.47 3.22 -3.85
C SER A 76 16.17 2.00 -4.47
N ALA A 77 16.65 1.07 -3.63
CA ALA A 77 17.28 -0.18 -4.05
C ALA A 77 16.32 -1.39 -4.14
N ALA A 78 15.03 -1.21 -3.78
CA ALA A 78 14.05 -2.30 -3.78
C ALA A 78 13.80 -2.83 -5.19
N ARG A 79 13.62 -4.15 -5.30
CA ARG A 79 13.54 -4.88 -6.57
C ARG A 79 12.14 -5.39 -6.82
N SER A 80 11.79 -5.57 -8.10
CA SER A 80 10.45 -6.01 -8.52
C SER A 80 9.99 -7.31 -7.90
N HIS A 81 10.89 -8.23 -7.54
CA HIS A 81 10.55 -9.54 -6.97
C HIS A 81 10.26 -9.48 -5.46
N GLU A 82 10.53 -8.35 -4.81
CA GLU A 82 10.15 -8.12 -3.42
C GLU A 82 8.67 -7.72 -3.32
N PHE A 83 8.04 -7.40 -4.45
CA PHE A 83 6.64 -7.05 -4.56
C PHE A 83 5.87 -8.15 -5.27
N SER A 84 4.66 -8.43 -4.80
CA SER A 84 3.75 -9.38 -5.47
C SER A 84 2.35 -8.81 -5.57
N ARG A 85 1.72 -8.99 -6.74
CA ARG A 85 0.32 -8.62 -6.94
C ARG A 85 -0.56 -9.63 -6.23
N GLU A 86 -1.50 -9.14 -5.44
CA GLU A 86 -2.46 -9.98 -4.74
C GLU A 86 -3.62 -10.35 -5.67
N PRO A 87 -3.96 -11.64 -5.79
CA PRO A 87 -4.95 -12.10 -6.77
C PRO A 87 -6.40 -11.86 -6.32
N SER A 88 -6.62 -11.54 -5.05
CA SER A 88 -7.96 -11.45 -4.47
C SER A 88 -8.04 -10.38 -3.39
N ILE A 89 -8.90 -9.39 -3.63
CA ILE A 89 -9.26 -8.40 -2.62
C ILE A 89 -9.84 -9.06 -1.36
N ASN A 90 -10.65 -10.11 -1.51
CA ASN A 90 -11.24 -10.81 -0.36
C ASN A 90 -10.14 -11.43 0.51
N TRP A 91 -9.07 -11.92 -0.09
CA TRP A 91 -7.94 -12.46 0.66
C TRP A 91 -7.25 -11.38 1.50
N VAL A 92 -6.97 -10.24 0.87
CA VAL A 92 -6.34 -9.08 1.53
C VAL A 92 -7.22 -8.55 2.66
N VAL A 93 -8.51 -8.32 2.39
CA VAL A 93 -9.49 -7.85 3.37
C VAL A 93 -9.56 -8.81 4.55
N ASN A 94 -9.61 -10.13 4.31
CA ASN A 94 -9.65 -11.11 5.39
C ASN A 94 -8.35 -11.14 6.20
N ALA A 95 -7.18 -11.07 5.55
CA ALA A 95 -5.90 -11.02 6.24
C ALA A 95 -5.81 -9.78 7.15
N VAL A 96 -6.15 -8.60 6.63
CA VAL A 96 -6.19 -7.35 7.39
C VAL A 96 -7.19 -7.44 8.55
N ASN A 97 -8.40 -7.95 8.29
CA ASN A 97 -9.41 -8.15 9.33
C ASN A 97 -8.90 -9.08 10.44
N SER A 98 -8.28 -10.21 10.11
CA SER A 98 -7.73 -11.16 11.09
C SER A 98 -6.62 -10.53 11.94
N SER A 99 -5.74 -9.73 11.34
CA SER A 99 -4.71 -8.99 12.07
C SER A 99 -5.32 -7.93 13.00
N LEU A 100 -6.31 -7.17 12.52
CA LEU A 100 -6.96 -6.13 13.31
C LEU A 100 -7.82 -6.71 14.44
N VAL A 101 -8.53 -7.81 14.23
CA VAL A 101 -9.22 -8.55 15.30
C VAL A 101 -8.22 -9.01 16.37
N SER A 102 -7.05 -9.48 15.96
CA SER A 102 -6.00 -9.91 16.90
C SER A 102 -5.43 -8.75 17.72
N ALA A 103 -5.40 -7.54 17.16
CA ALA A 103 -4.87 -6.34 17.83
C ALA A 103 -5.91 -5.57 18.65
N LEU A 104 -7.16 -5.50 18.17
CA LEU A 104 -8.22 -4.63 18.71
C LEU A 104 -9.37 -5.42 19.36
N GLY A 105 -9.44 -6.74 19.17
CA GLY A 105 -10.49 -7.58 19.74
C GLY A 105 -11.89 -7.17 19.29
N GLU A 106 -12.80 -7.03 20.25
CA GLU A 106 -14.22 -6.72 20.01
C GLU A 106 -14.45 -5.32 19.45
N ASP A 107 -13.54 -4.36 19.73
CA ASP A 107 -13.63 -2.99 19.23
C ASP A 107 -13.52 -2.93 17.70
N PHE A 108 -12.90 -3.93 17.06
CA PHE A 108 -12.84 -3.97 15.60
C PHE A 108 -14.22 -4.15 14.97
N SER A 109 -15.15 -4.84 15.64
CA SER A 109 -16.46 -5.15 15.06
C SER A 109 -17.26 -3.88 14.74
N SER A 110 -17.18 -2.86 15.61
CA SER A 110 -17.84 -1.57 15.41
C SER A 110 -17.09 -0.64 14.44
N LEU A 111 -15.76 -0.78 14.33
CA LEU A 111 -14.93 0.03 13.43
C LEU A 111 -14.93 -0.52 11.98
N LYS A 112 -15.12 -1.82 11.81
CA LYS A 112 -14.89 -2.54 10.55
C LYS A 112 -15.60 -1.90 9.35
N SER A 113 -16.90 -1.57 9.47
CA SER A 113 -17.64 -0.97 8.35
C SER A 113 -17.05 0.38 7.96
N ASN A 114 -16.92 1.29 8.93
CA ASN A 114 -16.42 2.64 8.70
C ASN A 114 -15.00 2.65 8.09
N LEU A 115 -14.15 1.70 8.50
CA LEU A 115 -12.82 1.53 7.93
C LEU A 115 -12.89 1.19 6.44
N TRP A 116 -13.64 0.14 6.09
CA TRP A 116 -13.70 -0.33 4.70
C TRP A 116 -14.48 0.63 3.80
N ASP A 117 -15.52 1.29 4.32
CA ASP A 117 -16.28 2.32 3.61
C ASP A 117 -15.38 3.52 3.26
N ALA A 118 -14.59 4.01 4.23
CA ALA A 118 -13.68 5.12 3.99
C ALA A 118 -12.55 4.78 3.01
N VAL A 119 -12.07 3.52 3.02
CA VAL A 119 -11.09 3.07 2.02
C VAL A 119 -11.73 3.00 0.64
N ASP A 120 -12.92 2.40 0.51
CA ASP A 120 -13.59 2.28 -0.79
C ASP A 120 -13.96 3.64 -1.39
N GLU A 121 -14.40 4.59 -0.57
CA GLU A 121 -14.73 5.96 -1.00
C GLU A 121 -13.51 6.69 -1.59
N GLU A 122 -12.32 6.49 -1.02
CA GLU A 122 -11.13 7.21 -1.49
C GLU A 122 -10.52 6.59 -2.75
N ILE A 123 -10.43 5.26 -2.81
CA ILE A 123 -9.61 4.58 -3.82
C ILE A 123 -10.40 3.67 -4.75
N CYS A 124 -11.70 3.48 -4.54
CA CYS A 124 -12.54 2.54 -5.29
C CYS A 124 -11.90 1.15 -5.36
N LEU A 125 -11.99 0.39 -4.27
CA LEU A 125 -11.24 -0.86 -4.08
C LEU A 125 -11.48 -1.89 -5.20
N SER A 126 -12.67 -1.90 -5.79
CA SER A 126 -13.03 -2.79 -6.91
C SER A 126 -12.29 -2.51 -8.22
N GLU A 127 -11.75 -1.29 -8.40
CA GLU A 127 -10.97 -0.90 -9.58
C GLU A 127 -9.45 -0.90 -9.30
N CYS A 128 -9.01 -1.40 -8.14
CA CYS A 128 -7.62 -1.36 -7.73
C CYS A 128 -6.84 -2.64 -8.07
N ASP A 129 -5.57 -2.45 -8.44
CA ASP A 129 -4.54 -3.49 -8.35
C ASP A 129 -3.88 -3.44 -6.98
N ILE A 130 -3.91 -4.57 -6.25
CA ILE A 130 -3.37 -4.66 -4.89
C ILE A 130 -2.00 -5.33 -4.92
N TYR A 131 -1.04 -4.78 -4.18
CA TYR A 131 0.30 -5.31 -4.04
C TYR A 131 0.68 -5.45 -2.56
N ARG A 132 1.50 -6.45 -2.26
CA ARG A 132 2.21 -6.60 -0.98
C ARG A 132 3.72 -6.58 -1.20
#